data_AF-B3M693-F1
#
_entry.id   AF-B3M693-F1
#
_cell.length_a   1.000
_cell.length_b   1.000
_cell.length_c   1.000
_cell.angle_alpha   90.00
_cell.angle_beta   90.00
_cell.angle_gamma   90.00
#
_symmetry.space_group_name_H-M   'P 1'
#
loop_
_entity.id
_entity.type
_entity.pdbx_description
1 polymer ?
#
loop_
_entity_poly.entity_id
_entity_poly.type
_entity_poly.pdbx_seq_one_letter_code
_entity_poly.pdbx_strand_id
1 'polypeptide(L)'
;MLPTFCKFLAVFCILAWQTHATGNLSPGAVGVHRRFEYKYSFKPPYLAQKDGTVPFWEYGGNAIASSESVRVAPSLRSQKGAIWTKSQTTFDWWDVEIVFRVTGRGRIGADGLAFWYTTEKGDYNGPVFGSSDRWNGLAIIFDSFDNDNKHNNPYISAVVNDGTKQYDHTNDGTTQLLSGCLRDFRNKPFPTRARIEYYNNVLTVLIHNGMTNNNDDYELCLRADNVVLPKNGFFGVSAATGGLADDHDVFHFLTSSLHAAGQVNDAQKVENQEKLTQEYKEYQDKLEKQKQEYKKDHPDEHKDDEDWEEFYESENQRELRQIWQGQSQIAEHLRELSRKVDEIIGRQETTLSLVSRNAGQALPPPAAGGVQQPALPTGAVSRADVDLLLTNQNVLLSSIREIRQLVGDINVRTDNIQTNQKHAPTAQIQSAGYDVQTLIAEMRDGMNQVKQGISHVGQRLGAPQGAAQVANCPTGNCVGVTLFLSVTVVQLLLVFIYNIFKNRSEAQAKKFY
;
A
#
# COMPACT_ATOMS: atom_id res chain seq x y z
N MET A 1 49.32 -24.86 4.14
CA MET A 1 48.21 -23.91 3.97
C MET A 1 46.91 -24.32 4.67
N LEU A 2 46.92 -25.23 5.65
CA LEU A 2 45.74 -25.55 6.47
C LEU A 2 45.58 -24.79 7.81
N PRO A 3 46.59 -24.12 8.43
CA PRO A 3 46.39 -23.47 9.73
C PRO A 3 45.88 -22.00 9.67
N THR A 4 45.78 -21.41 8.47
CA THR A 4 45.34 -20.01 8.27
C THR A 4 43.83 -19.88 8.06
N PHE A 5 43.15 -20.94 7.61
CA PHE A 5 41.72 -20.90 7.31
C PHE A 5 40.86 -20.88 8.59
N CYS A 6 41.32 -21.53 9.65
CA CYS A 6 40.56 -21.64 10.91
C CYS A 6 40.59 -20.34 11.75
N LYS A 7 41.60 -19.48 11.56
CA LYS A 7 41.65 -18.16 12.21
C LYS A 7 40.78 -17.11 11.51
N PHE A 8 40.50 -17.28 10.22
CA PHE A 8 39.64 -16.36 9.45
C PHE A 8 38.15 -16.56 9.76
N LEU A 9 37.70 -17.78 10.05
CA LEU A 9 36.31 -18.04 10.42
C LEU A 9 35.93 -17.41 11.77
N ALA A 10 36.84 -17.36 12.74
CA ALA A 10 36.56 -16.80 14.06
C ALA A 10 36.43 -15.26 14.06
N VAL A 11 37.12 -14.56 13.14
CA VAL A 11 37.05 -13.10 13.01
C VAL A 11 35.80 -12.66 12.24
N PHE A 12 35.34 -13.46 11.27
CA PHE A 12 34.11 -13.19 10.52
C PHE A 12 32.84 -13.34 11.37
N CYS A 13 32.84 -14.23 12.36
CA CYS A 13 31.71 -14.35 13.30
C CYS A 13 31.61 -13.18 14.29
N ILE A 14 32.71 -12.48 14.58
CA ILE A 14 32.71 -11.32 15.50
C ILE A 14 32.27 -10.04 14.75
N LEU A 15 32.59 -9.92 13.45
CA LEU A 15 32.15 -8.79 12.62
C LEU A 15 30.73 -8.94 12.06
N ALA A 16 30.17 -10.15 12.01
CA ALA A 16 28.77 -10.39 11.70
C ALA A 16 27.79 -9.88 12.78
N TRP A 17 28.30 -9.39 13.93
CA TRP A 17 27.49 -8.88 15.04
C TRP A 17 27.42 -7.35 15.13
N GLN A 18 28.18 -6.62 14.32
CA GLN A 18 28.22 -5.16 14.39
C GLN A 18 28.25 -4.55 13.00
N THR A 19 27.06 -4.38 12.42
CA THR A 19 26.58 -3.14 11.77
C THR A 19 25.29 -3.44 11.00
N HIS A 20 24.25 -3.86 11.74
CA HIS A 20 22.88 -3.57 11.36
C HIS A 20 22.57 -2.13 11.79
N ALA A 21 22.58 -1.21 10.84
CA ALA A 21 21.97 0.13 10.85
C ALA A 21 22.64 0.85 9.66
N THR A 22 21.94 1.29 8.63
CA THR A 22 20.96 2.38 8.68
C THR A 22 20.02 2.31 7.46
N GLY A 23 18.71 2.33 7.71
CA GLY A 23 17.66 2.45 6.69
C GLY A 23 17.44 3.88 6.19
N ASN A 24 16.80 4.00 5.03
CA ASN A 24 16.63 5.21 4.24
C ASN A 24 15.20 5.79 4.33
N LEU A 25 15.10 7.11 4.21
CA LEU A 25 13.97 8.00 4.57
C LEU A 25 12.78 8.04 3.59
N SER A 26 11.59 7.72 4.09
CA SER A 26 10.32 8.35 3.73
C SER A 26 10.02 9.42 4.80
N PRO A 27 9.21 10.48 4.58
CA PRO A 27 8.94 11.48 5.63
C PRO A 27 7.85 11.04 6.62
N GLY A 28 7.68 9.75 6.86
CA GLY A 28 7.31 9.21 8.18
C GLY A 28 8.61 8.70 8.81
N ALA A 29 8.84 8.92 10.11
CA ALA A 29 10.12 8.57 10.74
C ALA A 29 10.65 7.22 10.23
N VAL A 30 11.84 7.24 9.62
CA VAL A 30 12.44 6.06 8.99
C VAL A 30 12.41 4.90 9.95
N GLY A 31 11.87 3.78 9.50
CA GLY A 31 11.80 2.60 10.33
C GLY A 31 10.58 2.52 11.25
N VAL A 32 9.57 3.36 11.09
CA VAL A 32 8.30 3.11 11.79
C VAL A 32 7.52 1.99 11.11
N HIS A 33 7.44 0.84 11.76
CA HIS A 33 6.62 -0.29 11.31
C HIS A 33 5.15 -0.01 11.68
N ARG A 34 4.26 -0.09 10.68
CA ARG A 34 2.82 0.07 10.86
C ARG A 34 2.14 -1.30 10.92
N ARG A 35 1.35 -1.53 11.96
CA ARG A 35 0.52 -2.74 12.09
C ARG A 35 -0.94 -2.33 12.13
N PHE A 36 -1.74 -2.89 11.23
CA PHE A 36 -3.18 -2.63 11.22
C PHE A 36 -3.86 -3.25 12.45
N GLU A 37 -4.72 -2.48 13.11
CA GLU A 37 -5.41 -2.87 14.34
C GLU A 37 -6.93 -2.97 14.12
N TYR A 38 -7.37 -4.18 13.73
CA TYR A 38 -8.77 -4.43 13.38
C TYR A 38 -9.76 -4.18 14.53
N LYS A 39 -9.35 -4.36 15.79
CA LYS A 39 -10.19 -4.15 16.97
C LYS A 39 -10.58 -2.68 17.20
N TYR A 40 -9.86 -1.76 16.59
CA TYR A 40 -10.10 -0.31 16.67
C TYR A 40 -10.42 0.25 15.29
N SER A 41 -10.98 -0.58 14.40
CA SER A 41 -11.27 -0.17 13.02
C SER A 41 -12.66 -0.63 12.59
N PHE A 42 -13.28 0.10 11.67
CA PHE A 42 -14.47 -0.33 10.92
C PHE A 42 -14.41 0.22 9.48
N LYS A 43 -14.98 -0.54 8.53
CA LYS A 43 -15.09 -0.17 7.11
C LYS A 43 -16.14 -1.02 6.39
N PRO A 44 -16.66 -0.58 5.23
CA PRO A 44 -17.48 -1.41 4.34
C PRO A 44 -16.68 -2.48 3.59
N PRO A 45 -17.35 -3.46 2.94
CA PRO A 45 -18.77 -3.80 3.09
C PRO A 45 -19.03 -4.58 4.40
N TYR A 46 -20.26 -4.52 4.92
CA TYR A 46 -20.70 -5.18 6.17
C TYR A 46 -20.22 -4.51 7.47
N LEU A 47 -20.22 -3.18 7.49
CA LEU A 47 -19.88 -2.41 8.68
C LEU A 47 -20.80 -2.77 9.86
N ALA A 48 -22.11 -2.67 9.66
CA ALA A 48 -23.11 -3.18 10.60
C ALA A 48 -23.42 -4.66 10.30
N GLN A 49 -23.44 -5.47 11.35
CA GLN A 49 -23.90 -6.85 11.31
C GLN A 49 -25.43 -6.92 11.16
N LYS A 50 -25.97 -8.11 10.92
CA LYS A 50 -27.43 -8.32 10.78
C LYS A 50 -28.22 -7.94 12.04
N ASP A 51 -27.57 -7.92 13.20
CA ASP A 51 -28.14 -7.49 14.48
C ASP A 51 -28.05 -5.96 14.69
N GLY A 52 -27.53 -5.21 13.71
CA GLY A 52 -27.32 -3.77 13.78
C GLY A 52 -26.04 -3.36 14.51
N THR A 53 -25.28 -4.30 15.09
CA THR A 53 -24.07 -3.95 15.86
C THR A 53 -22.86 -3.76 14.96
N VAL A 54 -21.94 -2.90 15.40
CA VAL A 54 -20.62 -2.75 14.78
C VAL A 54 -19.61 -3.58 15.59
N PRO A 55 -18.88 -4.53 14.98
CA PRO A 55 -17.89 -5.33 15.71
C PRO A 55 -16.88 -4.45 16.44
N PHE A 56 -16.57 -4.75 17.71
CA PHE A 56 -15.62 -4.00 18.56
C PHE A 56 -15.97 -2.53 18.89
N TRP A 57 -17.05 -2.00 18.32
CA TRP A 57 -17.53 -0.64 18.55
C TRP A 57 -18.90 -0.67 19.22
N GLU A 58 -19.22 0.42 19.91
CA GLU A 58 -20.53 0.69 20.46
C GLU A 58 -20.94 2.10 20.02
N TYR A 59 -22.17 2.24 19.56
CA TYR A 59 -22.72 3.53 19.17
C TYR A 59 -23.98 3.81 19.96
N GLY A 60 -24.32 5.09 20.11
CA GLY A 60 -25.47 5.54 20.89
C GLY A 60 -25.91 6.94 20.50
N GLY A 61 -26.94 7.43 21.19
CA GLY A 61 -27.63 8.66 20.81
C GLY A 61 -28.46 8.45 19.54
N ASN A 62 -28.30 9.34 18.57
CA ASN A 62 -28.97 9.30 17.27
C ASN A 62 -28.10 8.67 16.16
N ALA A 63 -26.98 8.04 16.51
CA ALA A 63 -26.12 7.38 15.54
C ALA A 63 -26.80 6.13 14.95
N ILE A 64 -26.71 5.96 13.63
CA ILE A 64 -27.29 4.86 12.87
C ILE A 64 -26.19 4.19 12.05
N ALA A 65 -25.92 2.92 12.32
CA ALA A 65 -24.98 2.12 11.54
C ALA A 65 -25.69 1.40 10.39
N SER A 66 -25.14 1.51 9.18
CA SER A 66 -25.56 0.78 7.99
C SER A 66 -24.46 -0.20 7.53
N SER A 67 -24.68 -0.95 6.47
CA SER A 67 -23.65 -1.83 5.88
C SER A 67 -22.50 -1.05 5.23
N GLU A 68 -22.72 0.22 4.87
CA GLU A 68 -21.79 1.05 4.09
C GLU A 68 -21.11 2.15 4.90
N SER A 69 -21.81 2.70 5.90
CA SER A 69 -21.35 3.82 6.73
C SER A 69 -22.05 3.87 8.07
N VAL A 70 -21.46 4.60 9.02
CA VAL A 70 -22.13 5.06 10.23
C VAL A 70 -22.56 6.50 10.05
N ARG A 71 -23.87 6.74 10.05
CA ARG A 71 -24.42 8.09 10.17
C ARG A 71 -24.41 8.48 11.63
N VAL A 72 -23.46 9.34 12.02
CA VAL A 72 -23.25 9.72 13.41
C VAL A 72 -24.33 10.71 13.87
N ALA A 73 -24.66 11.68 13.03
CA ALA A 73 -25.81 12.58 13.24
C ALA A 73 -26.51 12.83 11.89
N PRO A 74 -27.83 12.62 11.80
CA PRO A 74 -28.58 12.93 10.58
C PRO A 74 -28.88 14.42 10.46
N SER A 75 -29.26 14.86 9.25
CA SER A 75 -29.70 16.23 8.91
C SER A 75 -31.07 16.62 9.51
N LEU A 76 -31.34 16.18 10.73
CA LEU A 76 -32.44 16.64 11.58
C LEU A 76 -31.88 17.58 12.64
N ARG A 77 -32.73 18.45 13.19
CA ARG A 77 -32.32 19.41 14.22
C ARG A 77 -32.03 18.71 15.56
N SER A 78 -31.10 19.27 16.32
CA SER A 78 -30.81 18.87 17.71
C SER A 78 -30.52 17.38 17.86
N GLN A 79 -29.77 16.81 16.92
CA GLN A 79 -29.34 15.42 16.96
C GLN A 79 -27.93 15.33 17.52
N LYS A 80 -27.68 14.27 18.27
CA LYS A 80 -26.36 13.99 18.83
C LYS A 80 -26.12 12.50 18.77
N GLY A 81 -24.96 12.10 18.30
CA GLY A 81 -24.59 10.70 18.26
C GLY A 81 -23.10 10.53 18.39
N ALA A 82 -22.71 9.36 18.87
CA ALA A 82 -21.32 8.98 19.00
C ALA A 82 -21.15 7.47 18.80
N ILE A 83 -19.95 7.10 18.35
CA ILE A 83 -19.49 5.72 18.23
C ILE A 83 -18.09 5.62 18.84
N TRP A 84 -17.88 4.64 19.72
CA TRP A 84 -16.68 4.46 20.53
C TRP A 84 -16.17 3.02 20.45
N THR A 85 -14.86 2.83 20.57
CA THR A 85 -14.29 1.49 20.71
C THR A 85 -14.68 0.87 22.04
N LYS A 86 -14.98 -0.43 22.07
CA LYS A 86 -15.35 -1.13 23.31
C LYS A 86 -14.17 -1.31 24.27
N SER A 87 -12.95 -1.37 23.74
CA SER A 87 -11.70 -1.57 24.48
C SER A 87 -10.77 -0.37 24.34
N GLN A 88 -9.92 -0.16 25.34
CA GLN A 88 -8.84 0.82 25.28
C GLN A 88 -7.70 0.30 24.41
N THR A 89 -6.94 1.22 23.84
CA THR A 89 -5.69 0.97 23.12
C THR A 89 -4.62 0.37 24.03
N THR A 90 -3.71 -0.39 23.43
CA THR A 90 -2.59 -1.06 24.13
C THR A 90 -1.23 -0.69 23.52
N PHE A 91 -1.16 0.43 22.82
CA PHE A 91 0.01 0.89 22.08
C PHE A 91 0.21 2.38 22.31
N ASP A 92 1.47 2.80 22.40
CA ASP A 92 1.83 4.19 22.70
C ASP A 92 1.72 5.13 21.49
N TRP A 93 1.91 4.59 20.28
CA TRP A 93 1.93 5.35 19.03
C TRP A 93 0.98 4.76 18.00
N TRP A 94 0.35 5.64 17.23
CA TRP A 94 -0.73 5.25 16.34
C TRP A 94 -0.94 6.22 15.18
N ASP A 95 -1.57 5.70 14.15
CA ASP A 95 -2.01 6.40 12.95
C ASP A 95 -3.46 6.00 12.70
N VAL A 96 -4.36 6.98 12.65
CA VAL A 96 -5.77 6.77 12.36
C VAL A 96 -6.15 7.50 11.08
N GLU A 97 -6.72 6.77 10.13
CA GLU A 97 -7.38 7.32 8.95
C GLU A 97 -8.90 7.25 9.11
N ILE A 98 -9.56 8.42 9.08
CA ILE A 98 -11.02 8.52 9.02
C ILE A 98 -11.45 9.02 7.64
N VAL A 99 -12.42 8.33 7.04
CA VAL A 99 -13.02 8.72 5.75
C VAL A 99 -14.47 9.06 6.01
N PHE A 100 -14.86 10.31 5.74
CA PHE A 100 -16.16 10.84 6.12
C PHE A 100 -16.73 11.79 5.07
N ARG A 101 -18.03 12.06 5.17
CA ARG A 101 -18.72 13.11 4.43
C ARG A 101 -19.60 13.91 5.38
N VAL A 102 -19.56 15.23 5.23
CA VAL A 102 -20.51 16.15 5.85
C VAL A 102 -21.32 16.78 4.74
N THR A 103 -22.63 16.51 4.72
CA THR A 103 -23.51 16.90 3.60
C THR A 103 -24.70 17.71 4.11
N GLY A 104 -24.94 18.86 3.48
CA GLY A 104 -25.98 19.80 3.85
C GLY A 104 -26.63 20.47 2.65
N ARG A 105 -27.92 20.79 2.75
CA ARG A 105 -28.66 21.46 1.66
C ARG A 105 -28.19 22.90 1.41
N GLY A 106 -27.64 23.56 2.43
CA GLY A 106 -27.23 24.97 2.39
C GLY A 106 -25.72 25.16 2.27
N ARG A 107 -25.33 26.39 1.95
CA ARG A 107 -23.93 26.82 2.02
C ARG A 107 -23.39 26.81 3.44
N ILE A 108 -24.24 27.00 4.44
CA ILE A 108 -23.93 26.94 5.86
C ILE A 108 -24.60 25.69 6.42
N GLY A 109 -23.90 25.00 7.32
CA GLY A 109 -24.37 23.82 8.03
C GLY A 109 -23.81 23.81 9.44
N ALA A 110 -24.28 22.87 10.25
CA ALA A 110 -23.93 22.79 11.66
C ALA A 110 -24.14 21.37 12.22
N ASP A 111 -23.54 21.00 13.34
CA ASP A 111 -22.49 21.77 14.06
C ASP A 111 -21.11 21.27 13.64
N GLY A 112 -20.97 19.97 13.42
CA GLY A 112 -19.75 19.37 12.89
C GLY A 112 -19.53 17.94 13.40
N LEU A 113 -18.28 17.49 13.28
CA LEU A 113 -17.84 16.15 13.69
C LEU A 113 -16.60 16.26 14.56
N ALA A 114 -16.41 15.36 15.52
CA ALA A 114 -15.22 15.30 16.35
C ALA A 114 -14.66 13.87 16.39
N PHE A 115 -13.34 13.77 16.22
CA PHE A 115 -12.57 12.57 16.53
C PHE A 115 -12.03 12.67 17.95
N TRP A 116 -12.00 11.53 18.65
CA TRP A 116 -11.60 11.45 20.05
C TRP A 116 -10.56 10.37 20.28
N TYR A 117 -9.58 10.69 21.13
CA TYR A 117 -8.72 9.73 21.82
C TYR A 117 -8.68 10.09 23.31
N THR A 118 -9.42 9.36 24.14
CA THR A 118 -9.69 9.77 25.55
C THR A 118 -9.60 8.59 26.51
N THR A 119 -9.25 8.83 27.78
CA THR A 119 -9.17 7.76 28.80
C THR A 119 -10.50 7.07 29.07
N GLU A 120 -11.59 7.83 28.96
CA GLU A 120 -12.96 7.37 29.15
C GLU A 120 -13.78 7.68 27.90
N LYS A 121 -14.78 6.85 27.62
CA LYS A 121 -15.74 7.12 26.56
C LYS A 121 -16.57 8.34 26.95
N GLY A 122 -16.76 9.26 26.02
CA GLY A 122 -17.63 10.39 26.25
C GLY A 122 -19.11 10.01 26.24
N ASP A 123 -19.96 10.92 26.70
CA ASP A 123 -21.41 10.79 26.63
C ASP A 123 -21.87 10.68 25.15
N TYR A 124 -22.99 10.02 24.93
CA TYR A 124 -23.66 9.90 23.64
C TYR A 124 -24.62 11.07 23.36
N ASN A 125 -24.84 11.95 24.35
CA ASN A 125 -25.72 13.11 24.25
C ASN A 125 -25.06 14.41 24.77
N GLY A 126 -23.74 14.44 24.82
CA GLY A 126 -22.99 15.56 25.37
C GLY A 126 -23.06 16.83 24.49
N PRO A 127 -22.66 17.99 25.01
CA PRO A 127 -22.79 19.28 24.31
C PRO A 127 -21.69 19.54 23.29
N VAL A 128 -20.57 18.83 23.31
CA VAL A 128 -19.42 19.07 22.42
C VAL A 128 -19.47 18.10 21.26
N PHE A 129 -20.05 18.55 20.14
CA PHE A 129 -20.22 17.72 18.93
C PHE A 129 -20.82 16.34 19.23
N GLY A 130 -21.76 16.28 20.18
CA GLY A 130 -22.44 15.05 20.57
C GLY A 130 -21.77 14.26 21.69
N SER A 131 -20.65 14.75 22.23
CA SER A 131 -19.94 14.12 23.35
C SER A 131 -19.62 15.06 24.53
N SER A 132 -19.00 14.50 25.57
CA SER A 132 -18.74 15.16 26.86
C SER A 132 -17.97 16.47 26.72
N ASP A 133 -18.26 17.43 27.60
CA ASP A 133 -17.60 18.74 27.64
C ASP A 133 -16.25 18.77 28.36
N ARG A 134 -15.96 17.70 29.10
CA ARG A 134 -14.69 17.44 29.76
C ARG A 134 -14.18 16.08 29.32
N TRP A 135 -12.92 16.03 28.96
CA TRP A 135 -12.24 14.78 28.59
C TRP A 135 -10.77 14.86 29.01
N ASN A 136 -10.17 13.70 29.24
CA ASN A 136 -8.74 13.55 29.41
C ASN A 136 -8.17 12.86 28.17
N GLY A 137 -7.47 13.63 27.32
CA GLY A 137 -6.93 13.18 26.04
C GLY A 137 -7.04 14.23 24.94
N LEU A 138 -7.22 13.75 23.70
CA LEU A 138 -7.23 14.55 22.48
C LEU A 138 -8.62 14.57 21.85
N ALA A 139 -9.03 15.74 21.39
CA ALA A 139 -10.13 15.94 20.45
C ALA A 139 -9.60 16.60 19.18
N ILE A 140 -9.94 16.05 18.01
CA ILE A 140 -9.80 16.74 16.72
C ILE A 140 -11.19 17.11 16.25
N ILE A 141 -11.48 18.39 16.23
CA ILE A 141 -12.81 18.93 15.97
C ILE A 141 -12.85 19.46 14.53
N PHE A 142 -13.85 19.02 13.78
CA PHE A 142 -14.20 19.48 12.44
C PHE A 142 -15.42 20.37 12.57
N ASP A 143 -15.17 21.64 12.85
CA ASP A 143 -16.21 22.63 13.12
C ASP A 143 -16.73 23.23 11.81
N SER A 144 -18.04 23.14 11.59
CA SER A 144 -18.68 23.64 10.38
C SER A 144 -19.40 24.98 10.57
N PHE A 145 -19.75 25.31 11.80
CA PHE A 145 -20.60 26.45 12.13
C PHE A 145 -19.77 27.51 12.83
N ASP A 146 -20.01 28.77 12.48
CA ASP A 146 -19.30 29.92 13.02
C ASP A 146 -20.10 30.47 14.21
N ASN A 147 -19.83 29.98 15.43
CA ASN A 147 -20.57 30.44 16.61
C ASN A 147 -20.09 31.84 17.07
N ASP A 148 -18.83 32.18 16.81
CA ASP A 148 -18.21 33.44 17.26
C ASP A 148 -18.33 34.60 16.25
N ASN A 149 -18.91 34.32 15.08
CA ASN A 149 -19.14 35.24 13.95
C ASN A 149 -17.87 35.89 13.39
N LYS A 150 -16.72 35.19 13.44
CA LYS A 150 -15.45 35.68 12.87
C LYS A 150 -15.20 35.23 11.43
N HIS A 151 -16.13 34.48 10.83
CA HIS A 151 -16.10 34.04 9.43
C HIS A 151 -14.87 33.20 9.06
N ASN A 152 -14.47 32.33 9.99
CA ASN A 152 -13.31 31.46 9.92
C ASN A 152 -13.69 29.96 10.00
N ASN A 153 -14.87 29.59 9.50
CA ASN A 153 -15.36 28.21 9.48
C ASN A 153 -15.72 27.82 8.03
N PRO A 154 -15.59 26.54 7.62
CA PRO A 154 -15.23 25.38 8.45
C PRO A 154 -13.77 25.36 8.91
N TYR A 155 -13.56 24.98 10.16
CA TYR A 155 -12.28 24.99 10.84
C TYR A 155 -11.98 23.63 11.45
N ILE A 156 -10.73 23.17 11.32
CA ILE A 156 -10.27 21.92 11.94
C ILE A 156 -9.32 22.29 13.08
N SER A 157 -9.64 21.89 14.30
CA SER A 157 -8.87 22.21 15.49
C SER A 157 -8.46 20.98 16.29
N ALA A 158 -7.29 21.04 16.91
CA ALA A 158 -6.84 20.06 17.89
C ALA A 158 -6.92 20.66 19.30
N VAL A 159 -7.55 19.94 20.22
CA VAL A 159 -7.73 20.35 21.61
C VAL A 159 -7.30 19.22 22.53
N VAL A 160 -6.32 19.49 23.39
CA VAL A 160 -5.85 18.55 24.42
C VAL A 160 -6.37 19.02 25.76
N ASN A 161 -6.96 18.10 26.51
CA ASN A 161 -7.58 18.38 27.79
C ASN A 161 -7.16 17.30 28.80
N ASP A 162 -7.03 17.68 30.07
CA ASP A 162 -6.63 16.82 31.18
C ASP A 162 -7.85 16.38 32.04
N GLY A 163 -9.05 16.73 31.60
CA GLY A 163 -10.32 16.48 32.28
C GLY A 163 -10.80 17.65 33.14
N THR A 164 -10.00 18.70 33.32
CA THR A 164 -10.33 19.82 34.21
C THR A 164 -11.06 20.96 33.52
N LYS A 165 -10.80 21.19 32.23
CA LYS A 165 -11.36 22.33 31.48
C LYS A 165 -12.66 21.92 30.79
N GLN A 166 -13.65 22.80 30.87
CA GLN A 166 -14.87 22.68 30.06
C GLN A 166 -14.64 23.33 28.70
N TYR A 167 -15.00 22.64 27.62
CA TYR A 167 -14.86 23.20 26.26
C TYR A 167 -15.82 24.37 26.02
N ASP A 168 -15.28 25.48 25.52
CA ASP A 168 -16.06 26.66 25.20
C ASP A 168 -16.61 26.59 23.77
N HIS A 169 -17.74 25.92 23.60
CA HIS A 169 -18.42 25.80 22.30
C HIS A 169 -19.00 27.13 21.79
N THR A 170 -19.15 28.16 22.64
CA THR A 170 -19.72 29.45 22.19
C THR A 170 -18.68 30.28 21.42
N ASN A 171 -17.41 30.10 21.74
CA ASN A 171 -16.29 30.81 21.12
C ASN A 171 -15.39 29.87 20.30
N ASP A 172 -15.95 28.78 19.74
CA ASP A 172 -15.26 27.76 18.93
C ASP A 172 -13.98 27.19 19.58
N GLY A 173 -13.94 27.17 20.92
CA GLY A 173 -12.79 26.73 21.68
C GLY A 173 -11.53 27.57 21.48
N THR A 174 -11.62 28.79 20.92
CA THR A 174 -10.48 29.64 20.48
C THR A 174 -9.33 29.79 21.48
N THR A 175 -9.62 29.78 22.77
CA THR A 175 -8.62 29.91 23.86
C THR A 175 -7.99 28.58 24.30
N GLN A 176 -8.50 27.47 23.79
CA GLN A 176 -8.16 26.10 24.18
C GLN A 176 -7.48 25.30 23.06
N LEU A 177 -7.35 25.87 21.86
CA LEU A 177 -6.69 25.19 20.74
C LEU A 177 -5.20 25.01 21.00
N LEU A 178 -4.73 23.84 20.61
CA LEU A 178 -3.32 23.58 20.41
C LEU A 178 -2.85 24.13 19.05
N SER A 179 -3.58 23.77 17.99
CA SER A 179 -3.35 24.25 16.62
C SER A 179 -4.58 23.89 15.77
N GLY A 180 -4.70 24.49 14.58
CA GLY A 180 -5.76 24.15 13.64
C GLY A 180 -5.51 24.72 12.24
N CYS A 181 -6.45 24.47 11.33
CA CYS A 181 -6.40 24.97 9.97
C CYS A 181 -7.80 25.25 9.42
N LEU A 182 -7.88 26.23 8.50
CA LEU A 182 -9.07 26.52 7.72
C LEU A 182 -9.19 25.53 6.58
N ARG A 183 -10.19 24.64 6.63
CA ARG A 183 -10.45 23.67 5.57
C ARG A 183 -11.93 23.42 5.46
N ASP A 184 -12.50 23.80 4.33
CA ASP A 184 -13.84 23.40 3.98
C ASP A 184 -13.86 21.90 3.65
N PHE A 185 -14.59 21.12 4.44
CA PHE A 185 -14.79 19.68 4.29
C PHE A 185 -16.24 19.30 3.95
N ARG A 186 -17.11 20.30 3.72
CA ARG A 186 -18.54 20.09 3.47
C ARG A 186 -18.84 19.95 1.99
N ASN A 187 -19.87 19.17 1.67
CA ASN A 187 -20.43 19.05 0.32
C ASN A 187 -19.37 18.79 -0.78
N LYS A 188 -18.35 17.99 -0.45
CA LYS A 188 -17.26 17.64 -1.38
C LYS A 188 -17.67 16.51 -2.33
N PRO A 189 -17.19 16.51 -3.59
CA PRO A 189 -17.55 15.49 -4.56
C PRO A 189 -17.06 14.10 -4.13
N PHE A 190 -15.84 14.01 -3.59
CA PHE A 190 -15.29 12.79 -3.01
C PHE A 190 -15.30 12.85 -1.48
N PRO A 191 -15.32 11.70 -0.78
CA PRO A 191 -15.22 11.69 0.69
C PRO A 191 -13.95 12.41 1.17
N THR A 192 -14.12 13.23 2.20
CA THR A 192 -13.00 13.86 2.91
C THR A 192 -12.27 12.78 3.71
N ARG A 193 -10.94 12.86 3.78
CA ARG A 193 -10.14 11.96 4.60
C ARG A 193 -9.33 12.77 5.59
N ALA A 194 -9.26 12.33 6.83
CA ALA A 194 -8.33 12.87 7.80
C ALA A 194 -7.44 11.75 8.31
N ARG A 195 -6.13 11.99 8.27
CA ARG A 195 -5.12 11.09 8.78
C ARG A 195 -4.45 11.74 9.97
N ILE A 196 -4.59 11.12 11.13
CA ILE A 196 -4.20 11.63 12.44
C ILE A 196 -3.10 10.72 12.96
N GLU A 197 -1.88 11.22 12.99
CA GLU A 197 -0.69 10.48 13.40
C GLU A 197 -0.21 11.02 14.75
N TYR A 198 -0.10 10.15 15.75
CA TYR A 198 0.54 10.46 17.02
C TYR A 198 1.75 9.54 17.19
N TYR A 199 2.94 10.12 17.02
CA TYR A 199 4.20 9.40 17.09
C TYR A 199 5.23 10.20 17.88
N ASN A 200 5.82 9.58 18.89
CA ASN A 200 6.87 10.19 19.72
C ASN A 200 6.51 11.61 20.22
N ASN A 201 5.32 11.76 20.80
CA ASN A 201 4.78 13.03 21.33
C ASN A 201 4.59 14.14 20.27
N VAL A 202 4.57 13.78 18.99
CA VAL A 202 4.24 14.68 17.89
C VAL A 202 2.88 14.27 17.33
N LEU A 203 1.95 15.22 17.32
CA LEU A 203 0.65 15.08 16.68
C LEU A 203 0.71 15.72 15.30
N THR A 204 0.37 14.97 14.25
CA THR A 204 0.28 15.45 12.88
C THR A 204 -1.10 15.11 12.32
N VAL A 205 -1.80 16.11 11.77
CA VAL A 205 -3.07 15.90 11.07
C VAL A 205 -2.93 16.33 9.61
N LEU A 206 -3.24 15.39 8.74
CA LEU A 206 -3.23 15.51 7.30
C LEU A 206 -4.67 15.39 6.79
N ILE A 207 -5.08 16.24 5.84
CA ILE A 207 -6.44 16.29 5.33
C ILE A 207 -6.41 16.14 3.81
N HIS A 208 -7.21 15.20 3.31
CA HIS A 208 -7.60 15.12 1.90
C HIS A 208 -8.92 15.89 1.74
N ASN A 209 -8.89 16.97 0.95
CA ASN A 209 -9.98 17.96 0.86
C ASN A 209 -11.21 17.51 0.03
N GLY A 210 -11.21 16.28 -0.50
CA GLY A 210 -12.34 15.69 -1.22
C GLY A 210 -12.56 16.22 -2.64
N MET A 211 -11.61 16.97 -3.21
CA MET A 211 -11.71 17.53 -4.57
C MET A 211 -11.15 16.60 -5.65
N THR A 212 -10.29 15.65 -5.29
CA THR A 212 -9.67 14.70 -6.21
C THR A 212 -10.11 13.28 -5.88
N ASN A 213 -9.99 12.37 -6.85
CA ASN A 213 -10.20 10.94 -6.67
C ASN A 213 -8.93 10.21 -6.19
N ASN A 214 -7.83 10.94 -6.00
CA ASN A 214 -6.57 10.38 -5.55
C ASN A 214 -6.56 10.31 -4.03
N ASN A 215 -6.73 9.12 -3.48
CA ASN A 215 -6.83 8.92 -2.03
C ASN A 215 -5.58 9.36 -1.24
N ASP A 216 -4.43 9.51 -1.91
CA ASP A 216 -3.16 9.89 -1.28
C ASP A 216 -2.86 11.40 -1.32
N ASP A 217 -3.78 12.21 -1.86
CA ASP A 217 -3.65 13.68 -1.98
C ASP A 217 -3.90 14.40 -0.64
N TYR A 218 -3.05 14.11 0.34
CA TYR A 218 -3.11 14.67 1.68
C TYR A 218 -2.34 15.99 1.78
N GLU A 219 -2.97 16.98 2.39
CA GLU A 219 -2.34 18.26 2.72
C GLU A 219 -2.15 18.38 4.24
N LEU A 220 -1.05 18.98 4.68
CA LEU A 220 -0.82 19.27 6.10
C LEU A 220 -1.86 20.28 6.62
N CYS A 221 -2.57 19.91 7.68
CA CYS A 221 -3.47 20.80 8.40
C CYS A 221 -2.77 21.39 9.63
N LEU A 222 -2.35 20.54 10.56
CA LEU A 222 -1.67 20.95 11.77
C LEU A 222 -0.59 19.95 12.16
N ARG A 223 0.44 20.47 12.82
CA ARG A 223 1.46 19.67 13.48
C ARG A 223 1.81 20.34 14.79
N ALA A 224 1.82 19.58 15.87
CA ALA A 224 2.15 20.05 17.20
C ALA A 224 3.13 19.10 17.86
N ASP A 225 4.23 19.65 18.38
CA ASP A 225 5.25 18.91 19.11
C ASP A 225 4.97 18.96 20.62
N ASN A 226 5.56 18.02 21.37
CA ASN A 226 5.42 17.90 22.83
C ASN A 226 3.97 17.71 23.32
N VAL A 227 3.15 17.04 22.52
CA VAL A 227 1.80 16.64 22.90
C VAL A 227 1.88 15.43 23.81
N VAL A 228 1.30 15.53 25.01
CA VAL A 228 1.25 14.44 25.98
C VAL A 228 -0.17 13.89 26.04
N LEU A 229 -0.34 12.66 25.57
CA LEU A 229 -1.60 11.93 25.63
C LEU A 229 -1.56 10.82 26.68
N PRO A 230 -2.72 10.40 27.22
CA PRO A 230 -2.79 9.21 28.08
C PRO A 230 -2.28 7.97 27.33
N LYS A 231 -1.68 7.01 28.05
CA LYS A 231 -1.11 5.79 27.44
C LYS A 231 -2.16 4.87 26.83
N ASN A 232 -3.29 4.73 27.52
CA ASN A 232 -4.41 3.91 27.09
C ASN A 232 -5.61 4.83 26.95
N GLY A 233 -6.27 4.75 25.81
CA GLY A 233 -7.46 5.54 25.50
C GLY A 233 -8.40 4.78 24.57
N PHE A 234 -9.67 5.18 24.59
CA PHE A 234 -10.67 4.79 23.63
C PHE A 234 -10.58 5.69 22.41
N PHE A 235 -10.83 5.12 21.24
CA PHE A 235 -11.11 5.90 20.05
C PHE A 235 -12.60 6.16 19.92
N GLY A 236 -12.96 7.34 19.46
CA GLY A 236 -14.35 7.70 19.24
C GLY A 236 -14.53 8.67 18.09
N VAL A 237 -15.74 8.67 17.55
CA VAL A 237 -16.24 9.73 16.67
C VAL A 237 -17.61 10.17 17.16
N SER A 238 -17.84 11.46 17.26
CA SER A 238 -19.15 12.02 17.58
C SER A 238 -19.52 13.13 16.60
N ALA A 239 -20.80 13.41 16.48
CA ALA A 239 -21.31 14.52 15.71
C ALA A 239 -22.58 15.07 16.37
N ALA A 240 -22.87 16.33 16.10
CA ALA A 240 -24.11 16.96 16.53
C ALA A 240 -24.64 17.94 15.49
N THR A 241 -25.93 18.24 15.62
CA THR A 241 -26.63 19.27 14.86
C THR A 241 -27.35 20.21 15.81
N GLY A 242 -27.33 21.51 15.52
CA GLY A 242 -28.09 22.53 16.22
C GLY A 242 -29.40 22.89 15.50
N GLY A 243 -29.56 24.20 15.26
CA GLY A 243 -30.69 24.75 14.50
C GLY A 243 -30.56 24.53 12.99
N LEU A 244 -29.33 24.52 12.48
CA LEU A 244 -28.95 23.98 11.17
C LEU A 244 -28.53 22.52 11.35
N ALA A 245 -28.63 21.73 10.29
CA ALA A 245 -28.37 20.31 10.37
C ALA A 245 -27.79 19.76 9.07
N ASP A 246 -26.64 19.11 9.20
CA ASP A 246 -25.99 18.34 8.15
C ASP A 246 -26.03 16.83 8.48
N ASP A 247 -25.94 16.00 7.45
CA ASP A 247 -25.67 14.57 7.61
C ASP A 247 -24.17 14.37 7.82
N HIS A 248 -23.81 13.67 8.90
CA HIS A 248 -22.43 13.36 9.28
C HIS A 248 -22.20 11.86 9.14
N ASP A 249 -21.63 11.45 8.00
CA ASP A 249 -21.43 10.05 7.64
C ASP A 249 -19.96 9.67 7.72
N VAL A 250 -19.63 8.60 8.44
CA VAL A 250 -18.28 8.03 8.53
C VAL A 250 -18.26 6.68 7.83
N PHE A 251 -17.45 6.56 6.78
CA PHE A 251 -17.32 5.34 5.98
C PHE A 251 -16.23 4.42 6.54
N HIS A 252 -15.08 5.01 6.89
CA HIS A 252 -13.94 4.26 7.39
C HIS A 252 -13.40 4.88 8.65
N PHE A 253 -13.02 4.03 9.58
CA PHE A 253 -12.14 4.35 10.70
C PHE A 253 -11.08 3.27 10.72
N LEU A 254 -9.85 3.59 10.32
CA LEU A 254 -8.76 2.63 10.17
C LEU A 254 -7.64 3.01 11.12
N THR A 255 -7.37 2.14 12.08
CA THR A 255 -6.31 2.34 13.07
C THR A 255 -5.12 1.46 12.75
N SER A 256 -3.93 2.03 12.80
CA SER A 256 -2.67 1.30 12.77
C SER A 256 -1.81 1.68 13.98
N SER A 257 -1.27 0.68 14.67
CA SER A 257 -0.23 0.88 15.67
C SER A 257 1.11 1.14 14.99
N LEU A 258 1.88 2.05 15.57
CA LEU A 258 3.21 2.43 15.09
C LEU A 258 4.26 1.87 16.05
N HIS A 259 5.28 1.22 15.49
CA HIS A 259 6.40 0.67 16.26
C HIS A 259 7.71 1.22 15.73
N ALA A 260 8.64 1.55 16.63
CA ALA A 260 10.00 1.91 16.24
C ALA A 260 10.69 0.70 15.57
N ALA A 261 11.56 0.98 14.60
CA ALA A 261 12.34 -0.05 13.91
C ALA A 261 13.14 -0.85 14.94
N GLY A 262 12.91 -2.17 14.95
CA GLY A 262 13.59 -3.11 15.86
C GLY A 262 12.78 -3.61 17.05
N GLN A 263 11.54 -3.13 17.26
CA GLN A 263 10.66 -3.61 18.35
C GLN A 263 9.57 -4.61 17.92
N VAL A 264 9.61 -5.12 16.70
CA VAL A 264 8.68 -6.18 16.29
C VAL A 264 9.15 -7.49 16.92
N ASN A 265 8.52 -7.87 18.04
CA ASN A 265 8.66 -9.22 18.58
C ASN A 265 8.04 -10.23 17.58
N ASP A 266 8.87 -10.81 16.72
CA ASP A 266 8.49 -11.84 15.74
C ASP A 266 7.79 -13.06 16.37
N ALA A 267 7.94 -13.25 17.70
CA ALA A 267 7.31 -14.34 18.45
C ALA A 267 5.77 -14.34 18.37
N GLN A 268 5.12 -13.16 18.31
CA GLN A 268 3.66 -13.06 18.26
C GLN A 268 3.09 -13.26 16.85
N LYS A 269 3.93 -13.11 15.81
CA LYS A 269 3.54 -13.29 14.41
C LYS A 269 3.39 -14.77 14.07
N VAL A 270 4.24 -15.63 14.64
CA VAL A 270 4.23 -17.08 14.42
C VAL A 270 3.03 -17.73 15.09
N GLU A 271 2.77 -17.43 16.36
CA GLU A 271 1.67 -18.07 17.12
C GLU A 271 0.29 -17.75 16.54
N ASN A 272 0.06 -16.49 16.12
CA ASN A 272 -1.22 -16.08 15.57
C ASN A 272 -1.45 -16.61 14.14
N GLN A 273 -0.38 -16.77 13.36
CA GLN A 273 -0.43 -17.33 12.01
C GLN A 273 -0.68 -18.84 12.04
N GLU A 274 -0.10 -19.56 13.01
CA GLU A 274 -0.37 -20.99 13.21
C GLU A 274 -1.80 -21.24 13.69
N LYS A 275 -2.32 -20.44 14.65
CA LYS A 275 -3.73 -20.49 15.07
C LYS A 275 -4.70 -20.22 13.93
N LEU A 276 -4.45 -19.19 13.11
CA LEU A 276 -5.29 -18.89 11.95
C LEU A 276 -5.28 -20.04 10.94
N THR A 277 -4.12 -20.67 10.73
CA THR A 277 -3.97 -21.81 9.81
C THR A 277 -4.71 -23.05 10.32
N GLN A 278 -4.70 -23.28 11.65
CA GLN A 278 -5.47 -24.35 12.27
C GLN A 278 -6.97 -24.12 12.19
N GLU A 279 -7.45 -22.91 12.48
CA GLU A 279 -8.88 -22.56 12.35
C GLU A 279 -9.38 -22.73 10.91
N TYR A 280 -8.56 -22.34 9.91
CA TYR A 280 -8.89 -22.54 8.51
C TYR A 280 -9.02 -24.03 8.15
N LYS A 281 -8.15 -24.87 8.70
CA LYS A 281 -8.16 -26.31 8.47
C LYS A 281 -9.37 -26.98 9.14
N GLU A 282 -9.69 -26.61 10.38
CA GLU A 282 -10.90 -27.09 11.05
C GLU A 282 -12.17 -26.68 10.32
N TYR A 283 -12.19 -25.48 9.73
CA TYR A 283 -13.32 -25.02 8.93
C TYR A 283 -13.47 -25.83 7.64
N GLN A 284 -12.37 -26.15 6.95
CA GLN A 284 -12.38 -27.04 5.78
C GLN A 284 -12.87 -28.45 6.14
N ASP A 285 -12.36 -29.04 7.23
CA ASP A 285 -12.77 -30.37 7.67
C ASP A 285 -14.26 -30.42 8.04
N LYS A 286 -14.78 -29.37 8.71
CA LYS A 286 -16.22 -29.25 9.01
C LYS A 286 -17.06 -29.14 7.74
N LEU A 287 -16.61 -28.37 6.75
CA LEU A 287 -17.31 -28.19 5.49
C LEU A 287 -17.36 -29.50 4.69
N GLU A 288 -16.25 -30.23 4.64
CA GLU A 288 -16.20 -31.56 4.01
C GLU A 288 -17.11 -32.55 4.72
N LYS A 289 -17.13 -32.54 6.05
CA LYS A 289 -18.01 -33.41 6.83
C LYS A 289 -19.49 -33.10 6.59
N GLN A 290 -19.87 -31.82 6.53
CA GLN A 290 -21.23 -31.41 6.18
C GLN A 290 -21.59 -31.80 4.74
N LYS A 291 -20.65 -31.67 3.79
CA LYS A 291 -20.83 -32.16 2.41
C LYS A 291 -21.06 -33.67 2.39
N GLN A 292 -20.30 -34.45 3.16
CA GLN A 292 -20.46 -35.91 3.25
C GLN A 292 -21.78 -36.32 3.90
N GLU A 293 -22.19 -35.65 4.98
CA GLU A 293 -23.48 -35.88 5.64
C GLU A 293 -24.64 -35.54 4.69
N TYR A 294 -24.55 -34.42 3.97
CA TYR A 294 -25.53 -34.05 2.94
C TYR A 294 -25.63 -35.09 1.81
N LYS A 295 -24.47 -35.56 1.30
CA LYS A 295 -24.41 -36.63 0.28
C LYS A 295 -25.01 -37.95 0.79
N LYS A 296 -24.87 -38.25 2.09
CA LYS A 296 -25.42 -39.45 2.71
C LYS A 296 -26.95 -39.38 2.86
N ASP A 297 -27.48 -38.20 3.17
CA ASP A 297 -28.91 -37.99 3.38
C ASP A 297 -29.69 -37.81 2.06
N HIS A 298 -29.01 -37.55 0.94
CA HIS A 298 -29.62 -37.35 -0.40
C HIS A 298 -29.01 -38.30 -1.46
N PRO A 299 -29.19 -39.63 -1.33
CA PRO A 299 -28.57 -40.62 -2.22
C PRO A 299 -29.12 -40.62 -3.66
N ASP A 300 -30.29 -40.04 -3.92
CA ASP A 300 -30.93 -40.00 -5.24
C ASP A 300 -30.69 -38.69 -6.03
N GLU A 301 -29.98 -37.72 -5.45
CA GLU A 301 -29.52 -36.48 -6.14
C GLU A 301 -28.13 -36.64 -6.77
N HIS A 302 -27.74 -37.87 -7.13
CA HIS A 302 -26.56 -38.11 -7.97
C HIS A 302 -26.82 -37.67 -9.42
N LYS A 303 -26.82 -36.35 -9.64
CA LYS A 303 -26.32 -35.80 -10.89
C LYS A 303 -24.83 -35.52 -10.68
N ASP A 304 -24.02 -36.39 -11.26
CA ASP A 304 -22.63 -36.17 -11.70
C ASP A 304 -21.73 -35.36 -10.75
N ASP A 305 -20.84 -36.06 -10.03
CA ASP A 305 -19.82 -35.48 -9.14
C ASP A 305 -18.86 -34.48 -9.83
N GLU A 306 -18.84 -34.41 -11.18
CA GLU A 306 -18.07 -33.40 -11.93
C GLU A 306 -18.80 -32.04 -12.06
N ASP A 307 -20.14 -32.00 -12.01
CA ASP A 307 -20.91 -30.76 -12.17
C ASP A 307 -21.03 -29.97 -10.85
N TRP A 308 -20.91 -30.63 -9.69
CA TRP A 308 -21.07 -29.98 -8.38
C TRP A 308 -19.85 -29.21 -7.87
N GLU A 309 -18.64 -29.53 -8.32
CA GLU A 309 -17.45 -28.71 -8.04
C GLU A 309 -17.46 -27.40 -8.84
N GLU A 310 -17.99 -27.42 -10.06
CA GLU A 310 -18.17 -26.23 -10.91
C GLU A 310 -19.40 -25.40 -10.51
N PHE A 311 -20.47 -26.03 -9.99
CA PHE A 311 -21.69 -25.31 -9.56
C PHE A 311 -21.53 -24.48 -8.28
N TYR A 312 -20.51 -24.75 -7.44
CA TYR A 312 -20.27 -24.03 -6.19
C TYR A 312 -18.94 -23.24 -6.11
N GLU A 313 -18.01 -23.38 -7.06
CA GLU A 313 -17.04 -22.30 -7.29
C GLU A 313 -17.77 -21.15 -7.99
N SER A 314 -18.38 -20.24 -7.21
CA SER A 314 -18.87 -18.98 -7.79
C SER A 314 -17.74 -18.32 -8.60
N GLU A 315 -18.03 -17.72 -9.76
CA GLU A 315 -17.02 -16.99 -10.55
C GLU A 315 -16.18 -16.06 -9.65
N ASN A 316 -16.82 -15.44 -8.66
CA ASN A 316 -16.17 -14.63 -7.63
C ASN A 316 -15.06 -15.37 -6.85
N GLN A 317 -15.21 -16.64 -6.49
CA GLN A 317 -14.17 -17.42 -5.79
C GLN A 317 -13.01 -17.78 -6.71
N ARG A 318 -13.28 -18.12 -7.97
CA ARG A 318 -12.24 -18.40 -8.97
C ARG A 318 -11.46 -17.14 -9.30
N GLU A 319 -12.16 -16.01 -9.45
CA GLU A 319 -11.58 -14.68 -9.60
C GLU A 319 -10.78 -14.27 -8.36
N LEU A 320 -11.29 -14.46 -7.14
CA LEU A 320 -10.56 -14.17 -5.90
C LEU A 320 -9.27 -14.99 -5.79
N ARG A 321 -9.30 -16.26 -6.19
CA ARG A 321 -8.10 -17.12 -6.20
C ARG A 321 -7.08 -16.66 -7.24
N GLN A 322 -7.52 -16.31 -8.44
CA GLN A 322 -6.67 -15.76 -9.50
C GLN A 322 -6.11 -14.39 -9.13
N ILE A 323 -6.93 -13.53 -8.51
CA ILE A 323 -6.51 -12.23 -7.97
C ILE A 323 -5.50 -12.44 -6.85
N TRP A 324 -5.73 -13.39 -5.94
CA TRP A 324 -4.80 -13.64 -4.83
C TRP A 324 -3.46 -14.20 -5.32
N GLN A 325 -3.48 -15.13 -6.28
CA GLN A 325 -2.27 -15.62 -6.93
C GLN A 325 -1.55 -14.51 -7.71
N GLY A 326 -2.29 -13.69 -8.45
CA GLY A 326 -1.76 -12.54 -9.19
C GLY A 326 -1.16 -11.48 -8.26
N GLN A 327 -1.84 -11.13 -7.18
CA GLN A 327 -1.38 -10.19 -6.15
C GLN A 327 -0.12 -10.72 -5.46
N SER A 328 -0.07 -12.02 -5.14
CA SER A 328 1.10 -12.63 -4.51
C SER A 328 2.32 -12.63 -5.46
N GLN A 329 2.13 -12.97 -6.74
CA GLN A 329 3.18 -12.88 -7.75
C GLN A 329 3.62 -11.43 -8.02
N ILE A 330 2.69 -10.48 -8.08
CA ILE A 330 2.99 -9.06 -8.25
C ILE A 330 3.77 -8.53 -7.04
N ALA A 331 3.40 -8.94 -5.81
CA ALA A 331 4.12 -8.56 -4.60
C ALA A 331 5.55 -9.16 -4.59
N GLU A 332 5.73 -10.39 -5.05
CA GLU A 332 7.05 -11.02 -5.21
C GLU A 332 7.90 -10.26 -6.24
N HIS A 333 7.33 -9.95 -7.41
CA HIS A 333 8.01 -9.22 -8.47
C HIS A 333 8.30 -7.76 -8.11
N LEU A 334 7.42 -7.09 -7.35
CA LEU A 334 7.66 -5.75 -6.81
C LEU A 334 8.80 -5.76 -5.80
N ARG A 335 8.89 -6.78 -4.93
CA ARG A 335 10.03 -6.94 -4.02
C ARG A 335 11.33 -7.18 -4.78
N GLU A 336 11.31 -7.98 -5.84
CA GLU A 336 12.50 -8.22 -6.66
C GLU A 336 12.90 -6.97 -7.46
N LEU A 337 11.93 -6.22 -8.00
CA LEU A 337 12.16 -4.93 -8.66
C LEU A 337 12.73 -3.91 -7.69
N SER A 338 12.15 -3.78 -6.49
CA SER A 338 12.69 -2.92 -5.42
C SER A 338 14.14 -3.29 -5.13
N ARG A 339 14.45 -4.58 -4.96
CA ARG A 339 15.81 -5.05 -4.70
C ARG A 339 16.78 -4.70 -5.83
N LYS A 340 16.36 -4.81 -7.10
CA LYS A 340 17.18 -4.45 -8.26
C LYS A 340 17.33 -2.94 -8.43
N VAL A 341 16.29 -2.16 -8.12
CA VAL A 341 16.35 -0.69 -8.12
C VAL A 341 17.29 -0.21 -7.02
N ASP A 342 17.24 -0.79 -5.83
CA ASP A 342 18.17 -0.48 -4.74
C ASP A 342 19.62 -0.86 -5.11
N GLU A 343 19.82 -1.96 -5.83
CA GLU A 343 21.14 -2.34 -6.37
C GLU A 343 21.66 -1.30 -7.39
N ILE A 344 20.78 -0.77 -8.26
CA ILE A 344 21.11 0.25 -9.25
C ILE A 344 21.41 1.60 -8.57
N ILE A 345 20.60 2.00 -7.58
CA ILE A 345 20.79 3.23 -6.80
C ILE A 345 22.10 3.16 -6.01
N GLY A 346 22.39 2.04 -5.36
CA GLY A 346 23.65 1.82 -4.65
C GLY A 346 24.86 1.92 -5.59
N ARG A 347 24.79 1.34 -6.79
CA ARG A 347 25.83 1.51 -7.81
C ARG A 347 25.99 2.97 -8.28
N GLN A 348 24.90 3.71 -8.45
CA GLN A 348 24.94 5.14 -8.79
C GLN A 348 25.55 5.98 -7.67
N GLU A 349 25.22 5.70 -6.41
CA GLU A 349 25.74 6.44 -5.24
C GLU A 349 27.23 6.14 -5.00
N THR A 350 27.66 4.90 -5.27
CA THR A 350 29.08 4.51 -5.24
C THR A 350 29.87 5.18 -6.38
N THR A 351 29.25 5.32 -7.55
CA THR A 351 29.84 6.02 -8.70
C THR A 351 29.90 7.54 -8.46
N LEU A 352 28.83 8.15 -7.93
CA LEU A 352 28.76 9.57 -7.58
C LEU A 352 29.72 9.95 -6.44
N SER A 353 29.90 9.10 -5.44
CA SER A 353 30.85 9.34 -4.33
C SER A 353 32.31 9.23 -4.77
N LEU A 354 32.63 8.35 -5.73
CA LEU A 354 33.94 8.27 -6.38
C LEU A 354 34.23 9.51 -7.25
N VAL A 355 33.21 10.07 -7.91
CA VAL A 355 33.34 11.31 -8.71
C VAL A 355 33.44 12.56 -7.82
N SER A 356 32.70 12.62 -6.71
CA SER A 356 32.70 13.77 -5.79
C SER A 356 33.99 13.91 -4.97
N ARG A 357 34.61 12.79 -4.57
CA ARG A 357 35.90 12.81 -3.83
C ARG A 357 37.08 13.37 -4.65
N ASN A 358 37.01 13.38 -5.97
CA ASN A 358 38.08 13.91 -6.82
C ASN A 358 37.88 15.39 -7.24
N ALA A 359 36.74 16.01 -6.93
CA ALA A 359 36.44 17.38 -7.35
C ALA A 359 36.80 18.47 -6.31
N GLY A 360 37.29 18.09 -5.11
CA GLY A 360 37.32 18.96 -3.93
C GLY A 360 38.67 19.30 -3.30
N GLN A 361 39.82 19.15 -3.98
CA GLN A 361 41.11 19.61 -3.43
C GLN A 361 41.80 20.63 -4.35
N ALA A 362 41.76 21.90 -3.94
CA ALA A 362 42.57 22.98 -4.48
C ALA A 362 43.97 22.95 -3.84
N LEU A 363 45.02 22.91 -4.66
CA LEU A 363 46.43 22.96 -4.26
C LEU A 363 46.96 24.41 -4.23
N PRO A 364 47.84 24.79 -3.28
CA PRO A 364 48.57 26.07 -3.27
C PRO A 364 49.83 26.03 -4.18
N PRO A 365 50.44 27.19 -4.55
CA PRO A 365 51.46 27.26 -5.61
C PRO A 365 52.86 26.78 -5.16
N PRO A 366 53.77 26.42 -6.10
CA PRO A 366 54.97 25.64 -5.79
C PRO A 366 56.18 26.52 -5.42
N ALA A 367 57.02 26.00 -4.51
CA ALA A 367 58.41 26.42 -4.33
C ALA A 367 59.35 25.27 -4.74
N ALA A 368 60.46 25.64 -5.38
CA ALA A 368 61.39 24.77 -6.09
C ALA A 368 62.31 23.93 -5.17
N GLY A 369 62.59 22.68 -5.57
CA GLY A 369 63.64 21.83 -5.00
C GLY A 369 63.31 20.35 -5.11
N GLY A 370 64.12 19.57 -5.85
CA GLY A 370 63.80 18.23 -6.34
C GLY A 370 64.01 17.06 -5.37
N VAL A 371 63.48 15.88 -5.73
CA VAL A 371 64.16 14.66 -6.26
C VAL A 371 63.12 13.51 -6.33
N GLN A 372 63.22 12.68 -7.36
CA GLN A 372 62.30 11.61 -7.84
C GLN A 372 62.05 10.43 -6.89
N GLN A 373 60.81 9.86 -6.92
CA GLN A 373 60.52 8.42 -7.16
C GLN A 373 58.99 8.11 -7.27
N PRO A 374 58.56 6.92 -7.79
CA PRO A 374 57.80 6.73 -9.04
C PRO A 374 56.26 6.82 -8.95
N ALA A 375 55.64 7.09 -10.11
CA ALA A 375 54.22 7.38 -10.30
C ALA A 375 53.31 6.12 -10.38
N LEU A 376 52.14 6.21 -9.72
CA LEU A 376 50.94 5.41 -9.96
C LEU A 376 49.92 6.26 -10.75
N PRO A 377 49.11 5.68 -11.67
CA PRO A 377 48.27 6.45 -12.57
C PRO A 377 47.01 6.98 -11.86
N THR A 378 46.89 8.30 -11.79
CA THR A 378 45.69 9.02 -11.35
C THR A 378 44.68 9.13 -12.48
N GLY A 379 43.52 8.47 -12.37
CA GLY A 379 42.39 8.64 -13.29
C GLY A 379 41.55 9.87 -12.94
N ALA A 380 41.67 10.93 -13.73
CA ALA A 380 40.74 12.05 -13.74
C ALA A 380 39.52 11.68 -14.60
N VAL A 381 38.31 11.95 -14.10
CA VAL A 381 37.03 11.69 -14.79
C VAL A 381 37.01 12.47 -16.11
N SER A 382 36.78 11.78 -17.23
CA SER A 382 36.83 12.39 -18.56
C SER A 382 35.48 12.97 -18.96
N ARG A 383 35.45 13.93 -19.90
CA ARG A 383 34.21 14.47 -20.47
C ARG A 383 33.31 13.38 -21.10
N ALA A 384 33.90 12.27 -21.55
CA ALA A 384 33.16 11.14 -22.10
C ALA A 384 32.32 10.41 -21.03
N ASP A 385 32.75 10.42 -19.77
CA ASP A 385 32.01 9.82 -18.66
C ASP A 385 30.78 10.67 -18.28
N VAL A 386 30.88 11.99 -18.44
CA VAL A 386 29.77 12.93 -18.25
C VAL A 386 28.75 12.81 -19.37
N ASP A 387 29.19 12.69 -20.63
CA ASP A 387 28.28 12.45 -21.77
C ASP A 387 27.59 11.09 -21.67
N LEU A 388 28.26 10.05 -21.17
CA LEU A 388 27.66 8.75 -20.92
C LEU A 388 26.58 8.81 -19.81
N LEU A 389 26.81 9.60 -18.76
CA LEU A 389 25.84 9.84 -17.70
C LEU A 389 24.61 10.61 -18.21
N LEU A 390 24.81 11.65 -19.02
CA LEU A 390 23.72 12.40 -19.66
C LEU A 390 22.91 11.53 -20.63
N THR A 391 23.58 10.66 -21.38
CA THR A 391 22.92 9.74 -22.31
C THR A 391 22.10 8.69 -21.55
N ASN A 392 22.64 8.11 -20.47
CA ASN A 392 21.90 7.19 -19.61
C ASN A 392 20.70 7.87 -18.93
N GLN A 393 20.83 9.13 -18.49
CA GLN A 393 19.71 9.87 -17.92
C GLN A 393 18.58 10.09 -18.95
N ASN A 394 18.94 10.40 -20.20
CA ASN A 394 17.95 10.58 -21.26
C ASN A 394 17.23 9.28 -21.63
N VAL A 395 17.94 8.14 -21.61
CA VAL A 395 17.33 6.81 -21.80
C VAL A 395 16.39 6.46 -20.64
N LEU A 396 16.77 6.79 -19.41
CA LEU A 396 15.95 6.54 -18.22
C LEU A 396 14.66 7.39 -18.24
N LEU A 397 14.77 8.65 -18.69
CA LEU A 397 13.61 9.52 -18.90
C LEU A 397 12.70 9.04 -20.03
N SER A 398 13.24 8.46 -21.11
CA SER A 398 12.39 7.86 -22.16
C SER A 398 11.68 6.61 -21.67
N SER A 399 12.34 5.74 -20.90
CA SER A 399 11.72 4.55 -20.33
C SER A 399 10.61 4.89 -19.33
N ILE A 400 10.77 5.95 -18.53
CA ILE A 400 9.71 6.43 -17.63
C ILE A 400 8.48 6.93 -18.41
N ARG A 401 8.69 7.58 -19.57
CA ARG A 401 7.59 8.02 -20.43
C ARG A 401 6.86 6.83 -21.08
N GLU A 402 7.59 5.81 -21.52
CA GLU A 402 7.01 4.57 -22.05
C GLU A 402 6.22 3.80 -20.97
N ILE A 403 6.72 3.72 -19.74
CA ILE A 403 5.99 3.13 -18.61
C ILE A 403 4.70 3.89 -18.34
N ARG A 404 4.73 5.23 -18.37
CA ARG A 404 3.50 6.05 -18.24
C ARG A 404 2.49 5.76 -19.34
N GLN A 405 2.95 5.56 -20.57
CA GLN A 405 2.08 5.23 -21.68
C GLN A 405 1.47 3.82 -21.54
N LEU A 406 2.26 2.84 -21.08
CA LEU A 406 1.79 1.48 -20.79
C LEU A 406 0.73 1.47 -19.68
N VAL A 407 0.94 2.24 -18.61
CA VAL A 407 -0.05 2.39 -17.53
C VAL A 407 -1.33 3.07 -18.03
N GLY A 408 -1.20 4.04 -18.94
CA GLY A 408 -2.34 4.65 -19.62
C GLY A 408 -3.16 3.65 -20.43
N ASP A 409 -2.50 2.82 -21.25
CA ASP A 409 -3.15 1.79 -22.06
C ASP A 409 -3.80 0.69 -21.21
N ILE A 410 -3.18 0.32 -20.08
CA ILE A 410 -3.76 -0.61 -19.11
C ILE A 410 -5.04 -0.03 -18.52
N ASN A 411 -5.02 1.23 -18.07
CA ASN A 411 -6.21 1.89 -17.53
C ASN A 411 -7.34 1.98 -18.56
N VAL A 412 -7.04 2.31 -19.82
CA VAL A 412 -8.04 2.36 -20.90
C VAL A 412 -8.61 0.97 -21.22
N ARG A 413 -7.80 -0.09 -21.17
CA ARG A 413 -8.28 -1.47 -21.35
C ARG A 413 -9.12 -1.94 -20.16
N THR A 414 -8.72 -1.61 -18.94
CA THR A 414 -9.49 -1.89 -17.72
C THR A 414 -10.85 -1.16 -17.74
N ASP A 415 -10.90 0.09 -18.18
CA ASP A 415 -12.14 0.84 -18.34
C ASP A 415 -13.05 0.23 -19.43
N ASN A 416 -12.50 -0.22 -20.56
CA ASN A 416 -13.29 -0.91 -21.59
C ASN A 416 -13.88 -2.24 -21.10
N ILE A 417 -13.14 -3.00 -20.28
CA ILE A 417 -13.63 -4.24 -19.66
C ILE A 417 -14.75 -3.94 -18.66
N GLN A 418 -14.61 -2.91 -17.82
CA GLN A 418 -15.67 -2.46 -16.90
C GLN A 418 -16.92 -1.94 -17.64
N THR A 419 -16.76 -1.27 -18.78
CA THR A 419 -17.88 -0.67 -19.52
C THR A 419 -18.69 -1.72 -20.27
N ASN A 420 -18.05 -2.78 -20.79
CA ASN A 420 -18.72 -3.91 -21.42
C ASN A 420 -19.50 -4.79 -20.42
N GLN A 421 -19.09 -4.86 -19.15
CA GLN A 421 -19.86 -5.52 -18.09
C GLN A 421 -21.11 -4.73 -17.64
N LYS A 422 -21.20 -3.43 -17.92
CA LYS A 422 -22.34 -2.60 -17.49
C LYS A 422 -23.57 -2.66 -18.40
N HIS A 423 -23.52 -3.32 -19.56
CA HIS A 423 -24.58 -3.24 -20.58
C HIS A 423 -25.50 -4.47 -20.73
N ALA A 424 -25.46 -5.48 -19.84
CA ALA A 424 -26.49 -6.53 -19.86
C ALA A 424 -26.74 -7.19 -18.49
N PRO A 425 -27.63 -6.65 -17.64
CA PRO A 425 -28.20 -7.38 -16.53
C PRO A 425 -29.44 -8.15 -17.02
N THR A 426 -29.46 -9.46 -16.81
CA THR A 426 -30.61 -10.38 -16.97
C THR A 426 -31.10 -10.71 -18.40
N ALA A 427 -30.70 -11.88 -18.92
CA ALA A 427 -31.56 -12.92 -19.53
C ALA A 427 -30.70 -13.95 -20.29
N GLN A 428 -30.91 -15.24 -19.97
CA GLN A 428 -30.58 -16.45 -20.74
C GLN A 428 -29.24 -16.49 -21.48
N ILE A 429 -28.28 -17.21 -20.90
CA ILE A 429 -27.03 -17.58 -21.56
C ILE A 429 -27.35 -18.66 -22.61
N GLN A 430 -27.54 -18.24 -23.87
CA GLN A 430 -27.15 -19.06 -25.00
C GLN A 430 -25.63 -19.01 -25.10
N SER A 431 -25.03 -20.19 -25.21
CA SER A 431 -23.60 -20.43 -25.42
C SER A 431 -23.09 -19.73 -26.69
N ALA A 432 -22.55 -18.53 -26.54
CA ALA A 432 -21.67 -17.93 -27.54
C ALA A 432 -20.24 -18.34 -27.19
N GLY A 433 -19.78 -19.43 -27.82
CA GLY A 433 -18.39 -19.87 -27.72
C GLY A 433 -17.46 -18.74 -28.13
N TYR A 434 -16.54 -18.38 -27.24
CA TYR A 434 -15.37 -17.58 -27.59
C TYR A 434 -14.55 -18.42 -28.58
N ASP A 435 -14.59 -18.01 -29.84
CA ASP A 435 -14.01 -18.75 -30.94
C ASP A 435 -12.47 -18.69 -30.84
N VAL A 436 -11.88 -19.82 -30.42
CA VAL A 436 -10.43 -20.08 -30.31
C VAL A 436 -9.70 -19.74 -31.62
N GLN A 437 -10.43 -19.78 -32.75
CA GLN A 437 -9.93 -19.38 -34.05
C GLN A 437 -9.52 -17.90 -34.13
N THR A 438 -10.24 -17.02 -33.41
CA THR A 438 -9.99 -15.57 -33.38
C THR A 438 -8.75 -15.24 -32.55
N LEU A 439 -8.55 -15.95 -31.44
CA LEU A 439 -7.35 -15.84 -30.60
C LEU A 439 -6.10 -16.31 -31.36
N ILE A 440 -6.21 -17.38 -32.14
CA ILE A 440 -5.12 -17.88 -33.00
C ILE A 440 -4.83 -16.90 -34.13
N ALA A 441 -5.84 -16.22 -34.68
CA ALA A 441 -5.65 -15.18 -35.69
C ALA A 441 -4.92 -13.95 -35.12
N GLU A 442 -5.29 -13.48 -33.92
CA GLU A 442 -4.60 -12.38 -33.25
C GLU A 442 -3.16 -12.73 -32.86
N MET A 443 -2.90 -13.96 -32.37
CA MET A 443 -1.53 -14.41 -32.09
C MET A 443 -0.70 -14.49 -33.38
N ARG A 444 -1.31 -14.90 -34.49
CA ARG A 444 -0.63 -14.95 -35.80
C ARG A 444 -0.28 -13.56 -36.31
N ASP A 445 -1.16 -12.58 -36.13
CA ASP A 445 -0.90 -11.20 -36.53
C ASP A 445 0.12 -10.50 -35.62
N GLY A 446 0.09 -10.77 -34.32
CA GLY A 446 1.15 -10.35 -33.40
C GLY A 446 2.52 -10.93 -33.78
N MET A 447 2.55 -12.20 -34.17
CA MET A 447 3.78 -12.85 -34.61
C MET A 447 4.27 -12.33 -35.98
N ASN A 448 3.35 -11.94 -36.87
CA ASN A 448 3.69 -11.29 -38.13
C ASN A 448 4.23 -9.86 -37.93
N GLN A 449 3.70 -9.09 -36.98
CA GLN A 449 4.25 -7.78 -36.60
C GLN A 449 5.65 -7.89 -36.00
N VAL A 450 5.89 -8.87 -35.13
CA VAL A 450 7.23 -9.13 -34.57
C VAL A 450 8.21 -9.57 -35.67
N LYS A 451 7.77 -10.41 -36.61
CA LYS A 451 8.58 -10.82 -37.77
C LYS A 451 8.93 -9.63 -38.66
N GLN A 452 7.99 -8.71 -38.90
CA GLN A 452 8.24 -7.48 -39.64
C GLN A 452 9.21 -6.56 -38.88
N GLY A 453 9.07 -6.42 -37.56
CA GLY A 453 10.01 -5.68 -36.72
C GLY A 453 11.44 -6.23 -36.77
N ILE A 454 11.60 -7.57 -36.72
CA ILE A 454 12.90 -8.25 -36.85
C ILE A 454 13.48 -8.06 -38.25
N SER A 455 12.66 -8.09 -39.31
CA SER A 455 13.13 -7.83 -40.68
C SER A 455 13.58 -6.37 -40.88
N HIS A 456 12.96 -5.42 -40.17
CA HIS A 456 13.33 -4.01 -40.20
C HIS A 456 14.65 -3.73 -39.46
N VAL A 457 14.89 -4.44 -38.35
CA VAL A 457 16.18 -4.43 -37.63
C VAL A 457 17.26 -5.11 -38.47
N GLY A 458 16.94 -6.22 -39.16
CA GLY A 458 17.84 -6.90 -40.08
C GLY A 458 18.27 -6.06 -41.28
N GLN A 459 17.37 -5.25 -41.84
CA GLN A 459 17.70 -4.31 -42.93
C GLN A 459 18.57 -3.14 -42.47
N ARG A 460 18.43 -2.65 -41.23
CA ARG A 460 19.33 -1.62 -40.66
C ARG A 460 20.75 -2.14 -40.41
N LEU A 461 20.92 -3.44 -40.25
CA LEU A 461 22.22 -4.10 -40.12
C LEU A 461 22.84 -4.51 -41.48
N GLY A 462 22.11 -4.34 -42.59
CA GLY A 462 22.44 -4.91 -43.90
C GLY A 462 22.68 -3.93 -45.05
N ALA A 463 22.76 -2.63 -44.82
CA ALA A 463 23.06 -1.66 -45.88
C ALA A 463 24.42 -0.95 -45.64
N PRO A 464 25.34 -0.94 -46.62
CA PRO A 464 26.69 -0.40 -46.47
C PRO A 464 26.78 1.10 -46.81
N GLN A 465 27.82 1.73 -46.24
CA GLN A 465 28.38 3.07 -46.51
C GLN A 465 27.75 4.23 -45.70
N GLY A 466 28.49 4.98 -44.87
CA GLY A 466 29.93 4.97 -44.67
C GLY A 466 30.43 5.79 -43.47
N ALA A 467 31.67 5.45 -43.10
CA ALA A 467 32.71 6.23 -42.44
C ALA A 467 32.41 6.91 -41.09
N ALA A 468 32.75 6.22 -40.00
CA ALA A 468 33.63 6.77 -38.97
C ALA A 468 34.28 5.63 -38.17
N GLN A 469 35.61 5.68 -38.05
CA GLN A 469 36.49 4.68 -37.47
C GLN A 469 36.19 4.42 -35.99
N VAL A 470 35.99 3.16 -35.59
CA VAL A 470 36.06 2.73 -34.20
C VAL A 470 37.07 1.61 -34.07
N ALA A 471 37.99 1.81 -33.13
CA ALA A 471 39.15 1.01 -32.85
C ALA A 471 38.83 -0.44 -32.46
N ASN A 472 39.73 -1.34 -32.85
CA ASN A 472 39.74 -2.78 -32.59
C ASN A 472 39.55 -3.14 -31.11
N CYS A 473 38.51 -3.92 -30.80
CA CYS A 473 38.46 -4.72 -29.56
C CYS A 473 39.15 -6.09 -29.78
N PRO A 474 39.91 -6.62 -28.80
CA PRO A 474 40.69 -7.84 -28.97
C PRO A 474 39.79 -9.08 -28.83
N THR A 475 39.73 -9.91 -29.88
CA THR A 475 39.05 -11.21 -29.86
C THR A 475 39.95 -12.29 -29.27
N GLY A 476 39.76 -12.58 -27.99
CA GLY A 476 40.28 -13.78 -27.34
C GLY A 476 39.15 -14.54 -26.65
N ASN A 477 38.72 -15.66 -27.25
CA ASN A 477 37.75 -16.65 -26.72
C ASN A 477 36.27 -16.25 -26.65
N CYS A 478 35.71 -15.70 -27.74
CA CYS A 478 34.26 -15.71 -27.91
C CYS A 478 33.81 -17.12 -28.35
N VAL A 479 32.94 -17.76 -27.56
CA VAL A 479 32.26 -19.01 -27.90
C VAL A 479 31.55 -18.82 -29.24
N GLY A 480 31.98 -19.55 -30.27
CA GLY A 480 31.40 -19.45 -31.60
C GLY A 480 29.90 -19.78 -31.56
N VAL A 481 29.11 -19.06 -32.36
CA VAL A 481 27.64 -19.24 -32.46
C VAL A 481 27.27 -20.72 -32.67
N THR A 482 28.08 -21.46 -33.42
CA THR A 482 27.91 -22.90 -33.63
C THR A 482 28.08 -23.72 -32.36
N LEU A 483 29.06 -23.38 -31.50
CA LEU A 483 29.25 -24.05 -30.22
C LEU A 483 28.09 -23.73 -29.26
N PHE A 484 27.67 -22.47 -29.21
CA PHE A 484 26.51 -22.05 -28.41
C PHE A 484 25.22 -22.79 -28.83
N LEU A 485 24.94 -22.84 -30.14
CA LEU A 485 23.77 -23.56 -30.65
C LEU A 485 23.86 -25.07 -30.39
N SER A 486 25.04 -25.68 -30.54
CA SER A 486 25.22 -27.11 -30.25
C SER A 486 24.97 -27.44 -28.78
N VAL A 487 25.47 -26.63 -27.85
CA VAL A 487 25.26 -26.82 -26.40
C VAL A 487 23.79 -26.64 -26.04
N THR A 488 23.13 -25.64 -26.65
CA THR A 488 21.71 -25.38 -26.42
C THR A 488 20.84 -26.56 -26.88
N VAL A 489 21.13 -27.13 -28.05
CA VAL A 489 20.41 -28.30 -28.57
C VAL A 489 20.63 -29.54 -27.68
N VAL A 490 21.87 -29.77 -27.24
CA VAL A 490 22.18 -30.89 -26.32
C VAL A 490 21.47 -30.70 -24.98
N GLN A 491 21.42 -29.47 -24.46
CA GLN A 491 20.75 -29.17 -23.20
C GLN A 491 19.24 -29.37 -23.29
N LEU A 492 18.62 -28.95 -24.40
CA LEU A 492 17.19 -29.20 -24.64
C LEU A 492 16.87 -30.70 -24.77
N LEU A 493 17.75 -31.48 -25.41
CA LEU A 493 17.60 -32.94 -25.48
C LEU A 493 17.71 -33.60 -24.11
N LEU A 494 18.64 -33.18 -23.25
CA LEU A 494 18.78 -33.70 -21.90
C LEU A 494 17.56 -33.38 -21.03
N VAL A 495 17.02 -32.17 -21.13
CA VAL A 495 15.78 -31.77 -20.43
C VAL A 495 14.58 -32.57 -20.93
N PHE A 496 14.50 -32.84 -22.24
CA PHE A 496 13.44 -33.67 -22.81
C PHE A 496 13.51 -35.12 -22.33
N ILE A 497 14.71 -35.72 -22.33
CA ILE A 497 14.93 -37.09 -21.82
C ILE A 497 14.61 -37.17 -20.32
N TYR A 498 15.02 -36.17 -19.54
CA TYR A 498 14.71 -36.10 -18.11
C TYR A 498 13.20 -36.06 -17.85
N ASN A 499 12.45 -35.24 -18.61
CA ASN A 499 10.99 -35.18 -18.48
C ASN A 499 10.29 -36.49 -18.87
N ILE A 500 10.78 -37.19 -19.90
CA ILE A 500 10.25 -38.52 -20.25
C ILE A 500 10.53 -39.53 -19.13
N PHE A 501 11.73 -39.51 -18.55
CA PHE A 501 12.10 -40.43 -17.48
C PHE A 501 11.30 -40.16 -16.21
N LYS A 502 11.11 -38.88 -15.86
CA LYS A 502 10.25 -38.46 -14.75
C LYS A 502 8.81 -38.89 -14.96
N ASN A 503 8.23 -38.62 -16.13
CA ASN A 503 6.86 -39.04 -16.44
C ASN A 503 6.69 -40.57 -16.42
N ARG A 504 7.70 -41.33 -16.87
CA ARG A 504 7.69 -42.80 -16.74
C ARG A 504 7.77 -43.26 -15.29
N SER A 505 8.58 -42.60 -14.46
CA SER A 505 8.67 -42.91 -13.02
C SER A 505 7.37 -42.61 -12.28
N GLU A 506 6.70 -41.51 -12.62
CA GLU A 506 5.39 -41.14 -12.05
C GLU A 506 4.28 -42.09 -12.53
N ALA A 507 4.34 -42.56 -13.78
CA ALA A 507 3.43 -43.59 -14.29
C ALA A 507 3.65 -44.98 -13.66
N GLN A 508 4.88 -45.31 -13.23
CA GLN A 508 5.15 -46.53 -12.49
C GLN A 508 4.76 -46.42 -11.00
N ALA A 509 4.91 -45.25 -10.39
CA ALA A 509 4.47 -44.99 -9.02
C ALA A 509 2.93 -45.10 -8.85
N LYS A 510 2.16 -44.74 -9.89
CA LYS A 510 0.70 -44.90 -9.93
C LYS A 510 0.20 -46.34 -10.10
N LYS A 511 1.07 -47.34 -10.30
CA LYS A 511 0.69 -48.77 -10.32
C LYS A 511 0.84 -49.48 -8.98
N PHE A 512 1.37 -48.80 -7.96
CA PHE A 512 1.56 -49.33 -6.61
C PHE A 512 0.69 -48.65 -5.53
N TYR A 513 -0.29 -47.85 -5.95
CA TYR A 513 -1.36 -47.32 -5.11
C TYR A 513 -2.71 -47.79 -5.61
#